data_AF-M8BZ95-F1
#
_entry.id   AF-M8BZ95-F1
#
_cell.length_a   1.000
_cell.length_b   1.000
_cell.length_c   1.000
_cell.angle_alpha   90.00
_cell.angle_beta   90.00
_cell.angle_gamma   90.00
#
_symmetry.space_group_name_H-M   'P 1'
#
loop_
_entity.id
_entity.type
_entity.pdbx_description
1 polymer ?
#
loop_
_entity_poly.entity_id
_entity_poly.type
_entity_poly.pdbx_seq_one_letter_code
_entity_poly.pdbx_strand_id
1 'polypeptide(L)'
;MGKSGSPSLVLLLAAAMAAAVVFVASSSSPVAAFPVAGLPEAEPPFPNPWLAFQNLSGCHMGDERDGLARLKDYLSHFGYLPEAPSSSPFSDAFDADLEAAIATYQRNFGLNATGFLDPPTVSQMVAPRCGVADVVNGTSTMRAALSLLVRAGLWVPYQVIGNSDSGSRPNSMLC
;
A
#
# COMPACT_ATOMS: atom_id res chain seq x y z
N MET A 1 -0.31 35.74 85.70
CA MET A 1 -1.26 34.74 85.14
C MET A 1 -0.45 33.89 84.14
N GLY A 2 -0.05 32.63 84.35
CA GLY A 2 -0.80 31.45 84.83
C GLY A 2 -1.89 31.12 83.81
N LYS A 3 -1.93 30.02 83.05
CA LYS A 3 -1.58 28.59 83.27
C LYS A 3 -1.41 27.92 81.88
N SER A 4 -0.38 27.14 81.58
CA SER A 4 -0.28 25.68 81.71
C SER A 4 -1.57 24.89 81.42
N GLY A 5 -1.55 24.01 80.41
CA GLY A 5 -2.60 23.01 80.21
C GLY A 5 -2.53 22.24 78.89
N SER A 6 -1.57 21.31 78.77
CA SER A 6 -1.84 20.02 78.11
C SER A 6 -2.14 19.02 79.25
N PRO A 7 -3.12 18.10 79.12
CA PRO A 7 -2.97 16.83 78.39
C PRO A 7 -4.29 16.40 77.70
N SER A 8 -4.36 15.51 76.72
CA SER A 8 -4.18 14.05 76.77
C SER A 8 -4.28 13.57 75.32
N LEU A 9 -3.30 12.88 74.72
CA LEU A 9 -2.89 11.49 74.96
C LEU A 9 -4.01 10.45 74.77
N VAL A 10 -4.67 10.48 73.61
CA VAL A 10 -5.45 9.37 73.02
C VAL A 10 -5.48 9.71 71.50
N LEU A 11 -4.95 8.98 70.51
CA LEU A 11 -5.06 7.57 70.22
C LEU A 11 -3.99 7.21 69.15
N LEU A 12 -3.03 6.37 69.56
CA LEU A 12 -2.47 5.21 68.86
C LEU A 12 -2.24 5.26 67.33
N LEU A 13 -0.95 5.21 67.00
CA LEU A 13 -0.29 4.20 66.15
C LEU A 13 -0.87 3.88 64.77
N ALA A 14 0.00 4.15 63.79
CA ALA A 14 0.02 3.64 62.44
C ALA A 14 -0.50 2.20 62.29
N ALA A 15 -1.42 2.02 61.35
CA ALA A 15 -1.61 0.76 60.64
C ALA A 15 -1.65 1.07 59.15
N ALA A 16 -0.55 0.79 58.48
CA ALA A 16 -0.41 0.86 57.04
C ALA A 16 -1.30 -0.21 56.39
N MET A 17 -2.36 0.22 55.71
CA MET A 17 -3.11 -0.67 54.81
C MET A 17 -2.54 -0.47 53.41
N ALA A 18 -1.58 -1.33 53.07
CA ALA A 18 -1.05 -1.47 51.73
C ALA A 18 -2.22 -1.80 50.79
N ALA A 19 -2.55 -0.89 49.87
CA ALA A 19 -3.41 -1.20 48.75
C ALA A 19 -2.66 -2.23 47.89
N ALA A 20 -3.06 -3.49 47.99
CA ALA A 20 -2.64 -4.53 47.08
C ALA A 20 -3.16 -4.18 45.68
N VAL A 21 -2.32 -3.52 44.88
CA VAL A 21 -2.53 -3.43 43.43
C VAL A 21 -2.40 -4.85 42.93
N VAL A 22 -3.53 -5.45 42.55
CA VAL A 22 -3.56 -6.72 41.82
C VAL A 22 -2.95 -6.42 40.45
N PHE A 23 -1.63 -6.56 40.36
CA PHE A 23 -0.92 -6.56 39.10
C PHE A 23 -1.35 -7.86 38.40
N VAL A 24 -2.30 -7.74 37.47
CA VAL A 24 -2.57 -8.82 36.53
C VAL A 24 -1.26 -9.00 35.78
N ALA A 25 -0.47 -9.99 36.18
CA ALA A 25 0.66 -10.46 35.42
C ALA A 25 0.09 -11.05 34.13
N SER A 26 -0.10 -10.20 33.12
CA SER A 26 -0.20 -10.65 31.74
C SER A 26 1.06 -11.45 31.47
N SER A 27 0.91 -12.77 31.39
CA SER A 27 1.97 -13.66 30.97
C SER A 27 2.31 -13.33 29.52
N SER A 28 3.22 -12.37 29.32
CA SER A 28 3.89 -12.19 28.03
C SER A 28 4.77 -13.42 27.85
N SER A 29 4.25 -14.41 27.14
CA SER A 29 5.06 -15.53 26.66
C SER A 29 6.29 -14.95 25.95
N PRO A 30 7.53 -15.28 26.38
CA PRO A 30 8.67 -14.91 25.57
C PRO A 30 8.61 -15.78 24.33
N VAL A 31 8.18 -15.21 23.20
CA VAL A 31 8.54 -15.77 21.91
C VAL A 31 10.05 -15.62 21.84
N ALA A 32 10.76 -16.69 22.17
CA ALA A 32 12.20 -16.75 21.98
C ALA A 32 12.46 -16.60 20.48
N ALA A 33 12.78 -15.38 20.06
CA ALA A 33 13.41 -15.13 18.78
C ALA A 33 14.82 -15.72 18.89
N PHE A 34 14.96 -17.00 18.51
CA PHE A 34 16.27 -17.58 18.35
C PHE A 34 17.02 -16.78 17.27
N PRO A 35 18.26 -16.31 17.53
CA PRO A 35 19.05 -15.67 16.50
C PRO A 35 19.45 -16.77 15.51
N VAL A 36 18.78 -16.83 14.36
CA VAL A 36 19.23 -17.66 13.24
C VAL A 36 20.41 -16.94 12.60
N ALA A 37 21.58 -17.14 13.17
CA ALA A 37 22.83 -16.90 12.48
C ALA A 37 23.03 -18.06 11.49
N GLY A 38 22.81 -17.79 10.20
CA GLY A 38 23.26 -18.67 9.11
C GLY A 38 22.21 -19.49 8.35
N LEU A 39 20.92 -19.11 8.35
CA LEU A 39 20.04 -19.62 7.28
C LEU A 39 20.38 -18.88 5.98
N PRO A 40 20.55 -19.57 4.84
CA PRO A 40 20.46 -18.91 3.55
C PRO A 40 19.10 -18.21 3.47
N GLU A 41 19.09 -16.95 3.04
CA GLU A 41 17.88 -16.17 2.78
C GLU A 41 16.87 -17.07 2.06
N ALA A 42 15.77 -17.43 2.73
CA ALA A 42 14.78 -18.32 2.13
C ALA A 42 14.12 -17.56 0.98
N GLU A 43 14.35 -18.02 -0.26
CA GLU A 43 13.64 -17.51 -1.44
C GLU A 43 12.14 -17.47 -1.12
N PRO A 44 11.45 -16.34 -1.40
CA PRO A 44 10.06 -16.19 -1.02
C PRO A 44 9.24 -17.34 -1.63
N PRO A 45 8.32 -17.95 -0.87
CA PRO A 45 7.58 -19.15 -1.29
C PRO A 45 6.77 -18.94 -2.58
N PHE A 46 6.59 -17.68 -3.01
CA PHE A 46 6.02 -17.32 -4.29
C PHE A 46 6.83 -16.16 -4.91
N PRO A 47 7.58 -16.40 -6.01
CA PRO A 47 8.27 -15.32 -6.70
C PRO A 47 7.25 -14.40 -7.36
N ASN A 48 7.51 -13.09 -7.32
CA ASN A 48 6.67 -12.11 -7.99
C ASN A 48 6.80 -12.27 -9.52
N PRO A 49 5.74 -12.66 -10.25
CA PRO A 49 5.82 -12.89 -11.69
C PRO A 49 6.12 -11.60 -12.48
N TRP A 50 5.84 -10.44 -11.89
CA TRP A 50 5.97 -9.13 -12.52
C TRP A 50 7.30 -8.45 -12.20
N LEU A 51 8.19 -9.09 -11.42
CA LEU A 51 9.45 -8.50 -10.97
C LEU A 51 10.33 -8.00 -12.13
N ALA A 52 10.24 -8.65 -13.30
CA ALA A 52 10.96 -8.28 -14.52
C ALA A 52 10.62 -6.88 -15.04
N PHE A 53 9.45 -6.32 -14.70
CA PHE A 53 9.04 -4.98 -15.15
C PHE A 53 9.91 -3.86 -14.58
N GLN A 54 10.70 -4.13 -13.54
CA GLN A 54 11.72 -3.18 -13.04
C GLN A 54 12.68 -2.73 -14.15
N ASN A 55 13.01 -3.62 -15.10
CA ASN A 55 13.89 -3.33 -16.22
C ASN A 55 13.24 -2.45 -17.29
N LEU A 56 11.93 -2.20 -17.21
CA LEU A 56 11.17 -1.35 -18.14
C LEU A 56 11.04 0.09 -17.64
N SER A 57 11.60 0.40 -16.47
CA SER A 57 11.54 1.77 -15.94
C SER A 57 12.24 2.76 -16.89
N GLY A 58 11.61 3.92 -17.07
CA GLY A 58 12.02 4.98 -17.98
C GLY A 58 11.59 4.79 -19.43
N CYS A 59 10.94 3.68 -19.79
CA CYS A 59 10.40 3.51 -21.14
C CYS A 59 9.26 4.49 -21.43
N HIS A 60 9.23 4.99 -22.67
CA HIS A 60 8.26 5.95 -23.17
C HIS A 60 8.04 5.78 -24.67
N MET A 61 7.09 6.54 -25.21
CA MET A 61 6.69 6.49 -26.62
C MET A 61 7.87 6.53 -27.58
N GLY A 62 7.93 5.53 -28.49
CA GLY A 62 9.00 5.37 -29.47
C GLY A 62 10.16 4.47 -29.03
N ASP A 63 10.23 4.06 -27.76
CA ASP A 63 11.18 3.05 -27.30
C ASP A 63 10.82 1.65 -27.80
N GLU A 64 11.81 0.76 -27.84
CA GLU A 64 11.62 -0.69 -28.02
C GLU A 64 12.52 -1.40 -27.00
N ARG A 65 11.93 -2.30 -26.19
CA ARG A 65 12.64 -2.98 -25.11
C ARG A 65 12.02 -4.34 -24.82
N ASP A 66 12.86 -5.37 -24.78
CA ASP A 66 12.48 -6.73 -24.41
C ASP A 66 11.65 -6.76 -23.13
N GLY A 67 10.43 -7.31 -23.24
CA GLY A 67 9.50 -7.45 -22.12
C GLY A 67 8.32 -6.48 -22.15
N LEU A 68 8.33 -5.47 -23.02
CA LEU A 68 7.18 -4.59 -23.24
C LEU A 68 5.96 -5.37 -23.79
N ALA A 69 6.16 -6.43 -24.56
CA ALA A 69 5.08 -7.32 -24.98
C ALA A 69 4.38 -7.98 -23.77
N ARG A 70 5.16 -8.47 -22.79
CA ARG A 70 4.61 -9.05 -21.55
C ARG A 70 3.91 -8.01 -20.67
N LEU A 71 4.39 -6.77 -20.69
CA LEU A 71 3.72 -5.68 -20.01
C LEU A 71 2.37 -5.35 -20.66
N LYS A 72 2.29 -5.40 -22.00
CA LYS A 72 1.01 -5.26 -22.72
C LYS A 72 0.05 -6.40 -22.38
N ASP A 73 0.54 -7.63 -22.27
CA ASP A 73 -0.26 -8.77 -21.76
C ASP A 73 -0.80 -8.49 -20.35
N TYR A 74 0.04 -7.98 -19.44
CA TYR A 74 -0.38 -7.58 -18.10
C TYR A 74 -1.49 -6.52 -18.14
N LEU A 75 -1.30 -5.46 -18.92
CA LEU A 75 -2.28 -4.39 -19.04
C LEU A 75 -3.58 -4.89 -19.68
N SER A 76 -3.50 -5.80 -20.66
CA SER A 76 -4.67 -6.46 -21.24
C SER A 76 -5.40 -7.31 -20.20
N HIS A 77 -4.68 -8.09 -19.39
CA HIS A 77 -5.26 -8.94 -18.35
C HIS A 77 -6.08 -8.13 -17.34
N PHE A 78 -5.61 -6.93 -16.98
CA PHE A 78 -6.32 -6.02 -16.08
C PHE A 78 -7.31 -5.06 -16.78
N GLY A 79 -7.49 -5.19 -18.09
CA GLY A 79 -8.52 -4.50 -18.88
C GLY A 79 -8.13 -3.12 -19.42
N TYR A 80 -6.84 -2.76 -19.42
CA TYR A 80 -6.34 -1.49 -19.96
C TYR A 80 -6.04 -1.55 -21.46
N LEU A 81 -5.83 -2.75 -22.01
CA LEU A 81 -5.66 -3.00 -23.44
C LEU A 81 -6.65 -4.07 -23.93
N PRO A 82 -7.04 -4.05 -25.21
CA PRO A 82 -7.76 -5.16 -25.80
C PRO A 82 -6.87 -6.39 -25.88
N GLU A 83 -7.47 -7.58 -25.79
CA GLU A 83 -6.72 -8.84 -25.92
C GLU A 83 -6.09 -8.96 -27.31
N ALA A 84 -4.79 -9.30 -27.33
CA ALA A 84 -4.09 -9.53 -28.58
C ALA A 84 -4.64 -10.79 -29.26
N PRO A 85 -4.96 -10.74 -30.56
CA PRO A 85 -5.38 -11.93 -31.29
C PRO A 85 -4.23 -12.92 -31.37
N SER A 86 -4.53 -14.23 -31.33
CA SER A 86 -3.52 -15.29 -31.36
C SER A 86 -2.62 -15.28 -32.61
N SER A 87 -3.08 -14.66 -33.70
CA SER A 87 -2.34 -14.49 -34.94
C SER A 87 -1.37 -13.31 -34.94
N SER A 88 -1.50 -12.37 -33.99
CA SER A 88 -0.69 -11.15 -33.90
C SER A 88 -0.50 -10.78 -32.43
N PRO A 89 0.43 -11.44 -31.72
CA PRO A 89 0.76 -11.10 -30.34
C PRO A 89 1.33 -9.68 -30.24
N PHE A 90 1.37 -9.14 -29.02
CA PHE A 90 1.98 -7.84 -28.79
C PHE A 90 3.47 -7.82 -29.15
N SER A 91 3.92 -6.69 -29.69
CA SER A 91 5.33 -6.39 -29.91
C SER A 91 5.95 -5.69 -28.69
N ASP A 92 7.28 -5.71 -28.62
CA ASP A 92 8.07 -4.98 -27.62
C ASP A 92 8.22 -3.47 -27.93
N ALA A 93 7.49 -2.94 -28.91
CA ALA A 93 7.47 -1.51 -29.21
C ALA A 93 6.61 -0.76 -28.19
N PHE A 94 7.07 0.41 -27.75
CA PHE A 94 6.27 1.33 -26.96
C PHE A 94 5.44 2.22 -27.89
N ASP A 95 4.21 1.78 -28.16
CA ASP A 95 3.26 2.42 -29.08
C ASP A 95 2.25 3.34 -28.36
N ALA A 96 1.43 4.03 -29.15
CA ALA A 96 0.43 4.96 -28.64
C ALA A 96 -0.61 4.27 -27.74
N ASP A 97 -0.94 3.01 -28.03
CA ASP A 97 -1.91 2.25 -27.26
C ASP A 97 -1.34 1.93 -25.87
N LEU A 98 -0.07 1.53 -25.79
CA LEU A 98 0.61 1.31 -24.51
C LEU A 98 0.72 2.62 -23.70
N GLU A 99 1.09 3.74 -24.32
CA GLU A 99 1.15 5.05 -23.66
C GLU A 99 -0.21 5.42 -23.04
N ALA A 100 -1.29 5.29 -23.81
CA ALA A 100 -2.65 5.58 -23.36
C ALA A 100 -3.12 4.64 -22.24
N ALA A 101 -2.76 3.35 -22.32
CA ALA A 101 -3.05 2.36 -21.30
C ALA A 101 -2.34 2.68 -19.99
N ILE A 102 -1.05 3.04 -20.03
CA ILE A 102 -0.26 3.44 -18.87
C ILE A 102 -0.82 4.71 -18.24
N ALA A 103 -1.15 5.73 -19.04
CA ALA A 103 -1.78 6.95 -18.54
C ALA A 103 -3.11 6.67 -17.84
N THR A 104 -3.86 5.68 -18.30
CA THR A 104 -5.10 5.23 -17.65
C THR A 104 -4.84 4.47 -16.36
N TYR A 105 -3.86 3.57 -16.37
CA TYR A 105 -3.39 2.85 -15.18
C TYR A 105 -2.97 3.82 -14.08
N GLN A 106 -2.09 4.75 -14.40
CA GLN A 106 -1.62 5.80 -13.49
C GLN A 106 -2.79 6.57 -12.87
N ARG A 107 -3.76 7.00 -13.69
CA ARG A 107 -4.97 7.69 -13.22
C ARG A 107 -5.83 6.87 -12.26
N ASN A 108 -5.88 5.55 -12.42
CA ASN A 108 -6.67 4.69 -11.55
C ASN A 108 -5.99 4.47 -10.20
N PHE A 109 -4.65 4.41 -10.16
CA PHE A 109 -3.84 4.33 -8.94
C PHE A 109 -3.50 5.70 -8.33
N GLY A 110 -4.00 6.79 -8.91
CA GLY A 110 -3.77 8.16 -8.46
C GLY A 110 -2.33 8.65 -8.64
N LEU A 111 -1.56 8.02 -9.52
CA LEU A 111 -0.24 8.47 -9.95
C LEU A 111 -0.36 9.66 -10.93
N ASN A 112 0.77 10.32 -11.22
CA ASN A 112 0.79 11.31 -12.28
C ASN A 112 0.61 10.62 -13.63
N ALA A 113 -0.35 11.09 -14.43
CA ALA A 113 -0.78 10.46 -15.67
C ALA A 113 0.10 10.85 -16.86
N THR A 114 1.39 10.51 -16.79
CA THR A 114 2.40 10.86 -17.80
C THR A 114 2.33 9.98 -19.04
N GLY A 115 1.83 8.75 -18.92
CA GLY A 115 1.92 7.72 -19.97
C GLY A 115 3.28 7.02 -20.03
N PHE A 116 4.24 7.41 -19.19
CA PHE A 116 5.58 6.83 -19.15
C PHE A 116 5.67 5.71 -18.11
N LEU A 117 6.55 4.73 -18.33
CA LEU A 117 6.89 3.73 -17.31
C LEU A 117 7.86 4.31 -16.28
N ASP A 118 7.42 5.33 -15.56
CA ASP A 118 8.21 5.93 -14.49
C ASP A 118 8.39 4.97 -13.29
N PRO A 119 9.40 5.19 -12.43
CA PRO A 119 9.65 4.32 -11.29
C PRO A 119 8.42 4.10 -10.39
N PRO A 120 7.61 5.13 -10.05
CA PRO A 120 6.38 4.92 -9.28
C PRO A 120 5.38 3.99 -9.98
N THR A 121 5.19 4.12 -11.29
CA THR A 121 4.30 3.26 -12.07
C THR A 121 4.75 1.81 -12.03
N VAL A 122 6.05 1.57 -12.27
CA VAL A 122 6.62 0.22 -12.25
C VAL A 122 6.54 -0.38 -10.84
N SER A 123 6.87 0.38 -9.80
CA SER A 123 6.71 -0.06 -8.41
C SER A 123 5.26 -0.47 -8.09
N GLN A 124 4.27 0.25 -8.62
CA GLN A 124 2.87 -0.12 -8.46
C GLN A 124 2.50 -1.39 -9.23
N MET A 125 3.03 -1.59 -10.44
CA MET A 125 2.73 -2.77 -11.27
C MET A 125 3.29 -4.06 -10.68
N VAL A 126 4.47 -3.98 -10.04
CA VAL A 126 5.11 -5.13 -9.39
C VAL A 126 4.61 -5.36 -7.96
N ALA A 127 3.78 -4.49 -7.39
CA ALA A 127 3.20 -4.73 -6.08
C ALA A 127 2.26 -5.96 -6.13
N PRO A 128 2.27 -6.82 -5.09
CA PRO A 128 1.29 -7.90 -4.97
C PRO A 128 -0.14 -7.36 -5.03
N ARG A 129 -1.01 -8.02 -5.80
CA ARG A 129 -2.39 -7.60 -6.05
C ARG A 129 -3.31 -8.78 -6.32
N CYS A 130 -4.63 -8.55 -6.29
CA CYS A 130 -5.59 -9.56 -6.72
C CYS A 130 -5.59 -9.69 -8.26
N GLY A 131 -6.07 -10.83 -8.77
CA GLY A 131 -6.19 -11.10 -10.20
C GLY A 131 -7.51 -10.60 -10.84
N VAL A 132 -8.29 -9.77 -10.15
CA VAL A 132 -9.53 -9.19 -10.70
C VAL A 132 -9.19 -8.02 -11.61
N ALA A 133 -9.89 -7.89 -12.73
CA ALA A 133 -9.68 -6.79 -13.67
C ALA A 133 -9.99 -5.41 -13.05
N ASP A 134 -9.13 -4.44 -13.37
CA ASP A 134 -9.27 -3.05 -12.91
C ASP A 134 -10.32 -2.27 -13.72
N VAL A 135 -10.50 -2.67 -14.98
CA VAL A 135 -11.41 -2.04 -15.93
C VAL A 135 -12.28 -3.13 -16.57
N VAL A 136 -13.60 -2.98 -16.45
CA VAL A 136 -14.58 -3.90 -17.02
C VAL A 136 -15.51 -3.09 -17.93
N ASN A 137 -15.66 -3.51 -19.18
CA ASN A 137 -16.46 -2.80 -20.19
C ASN A 137 -16.11 -1.31 -20.30
N GLY A 138 -14.81 -0.97 -20.24
CA GLY A 138 -14.32 0.41 -20.30
C GLY A 138 -14.56 1.25 -19.04
N THR A 139 -15.15 0.67 -17.98
CA THR A 139 -15.39 1.36 -16.72
C THR A 139 -14.39 0.88 -15.66
N SER A 140 -13.65 1.83 -15.07
CA SER A 140 -12.76 1.51 -13.95
C SER A 140 -13.56 1.12 -12.70
N THR A 141 -13.25 -0.03 -12.13
CA THR A 141 -13.84 -0.52 -10.87
C THR A 141 -13.38 0.33 -9.68
N MET A 142 -12.18 0.90 -9.75
CA MET A 142 -11.62 1.80 -8.72
C MET A 142 -12.36 3.14 -8.64
N ARG A 143 -12.81 3.67 -9.79
CA ARG A 143 -13.53 4.96 -9.84
C ARG A 143 -15.00 4.84 -9.46
N ALA A 144 -15.59 3.66 -9.50
CA ALA A 144 -17.00 3.45 -9.13
C ALA A 144 -17.26 3.76 -7.65
N ALA A 145 -16.35 3.35 -6.76
CA ALA A 145 -16.43 3.68 -5.34
C ALA A 145 -16.27 5.20 -5.09
N LEU A 146 -15.29 5.83 -5.76
CA LEU A 146 -15.03 7.26 -5.62
C LEU A 146 -16.19 8.12 -6.17
N SER A 147 -16.75 7.74 -7.32
CA SER A 147 -17.84 8.50 -7.96
C SER A 147 -19.16 8.45 -7.18
N LEU A 148 -19.45 7.37 -6.46
CA LEU A 148 -20.57 7.33 -5.51
C LEU A 148 -20.33 8.28 -4.33
N LEU A 149 -19.11 8.33 -3.79
CA LEU A 149 -18.76 9.23 -2.70
C LEU A 149 -18.80 10.71 -3.12
N VAL A 150 -18.33 11.03 -4.34
CA VAL A 150 -18.44 12.38 -4.92
C VAL A 150 -19.91 12.77 -5.11
N ARG A 151 -20.73 11.87 -5.68
CA ARG A 151 -22.17 12.13 -5.93
C ARG A 151 -22.97 12.26 -4.63
N ALA A 152 -22.56 11.57 -3.58
CA ALA A 152 -23.14 11.70 -2.25
C ALA A 152 -22.64 12.96 -1.50
N GLY A 153 -21.77 13.77 -2.10
CA GLY A 153 -21.18 14.95 -1.47
C GLY A 153 -20.25 14.62 -0.28
N LEU A 154 -19.87 13.35 -0.13
CA LEU A 154 -19.02 12.84 0.95
C LEU A 154 -17.53 12.95 0.61
N TRP A 155 -17.20 13.34 -0.63
CA TRP A 155 -15.84 13.61 -1.07
C TRP A 155 -15.78 14.92 -1.87
N VAL A 156 -15.07 15.90 -1.32
CA VAL A 156 -14.65 17.11 -2.04
C VAL A 156 -13.23 16.84 -2.55
N PRO A 157 -12.92 16.99 -3.86
CA PRO A 157 -11.55 16.81 -4.32
C PRO A 157 -10.65 17.80 -3.57
N TYR A 158 -9.63 17.26 -2.91
CA TYR A 158 -8.61 18.06 -2.25
C TYR A 158 -7.95 18.93 -3.33
N GLN A 159 -8.02 20.26 -3.13
CA GLN A 159 -7.34 21.21 -3.99
C GLN A 159 -5.85 20.87 -4.04
N VAL A 160 -5.29 20.95 -5.25
CA VAL A 160 -3.85 20.85 -5.51
C VAL A 160 -3.17 21.93 -4.68
N ILE A 161 -2.54 21.52 -3.57
CA ILE A 161 -1.46 22.27 -2.95
C ILE A 161 -0.25 21.38 -3.10
N GLY A 162 0.63 21.77 -4.02
CA GLY A 162 1.94 21.15 -4.15
C GLY A 162 2.67 21.27 -2.83
N ASN A 163 3.08 20.12 -2.31
CA ASN A 163 4.27 20.01 -1.50
C ASN A 163 4.69 18.55 -1.45
N SER A 164 6.00 18.35 -1.55
CA SER A 164 6.72 17.11 -1.42
C SER A 164 6.31 16.38 -0.15
N ASP A 165 5.42 15.40 -0.27
CA ASP A 165 5.20 14.43 0.80
C ASP A 165 5.22 13.03 0.17
N SER A 166 6.36 12.38 0.33
CA SER A 166 6.57 10.94 0.23
C SER A 166 5.78 10.24 1.35
N GLY A 167 4.46 10.32 1.26
CA GLY A 167 3.52 9.76 2.22
C GLY A 167 2.85 8.53 1.64
N SER A 168 3.28 7.36 2.11
CA SER A 168 2.73 6.03 1.89
C SER A 168 1.22 6.03 1.67
N ARG A 169 0.80 5.92 0.42
CA ARG A 169 -0.58 5.55 0.11
C ARG A 169 -0.72 4.07 0.44
N PRO A 170 -1.75 3.66 1.20
CA PRO A 170 -1.95 2.25 1.45
C PRO A 170 -2.16 1.56 0.10
N ASN A 171 -1.28 0.62 -0.22
CA ASN A 171 -1.56 -0.45 -1.16
C ASN A 171 -2.74 -1.24 -0.55
N SER A 172 -3.94 -0.68 -0.64
CA SER A 172 -5.16 -1.42 -0.44
C SER A 172 -5.08 -2.57 -1.43
N MET A 173 -5.00 -3.78 -0.90
CA MET A 173 -5.37 -4.98 -1.62
C MET A 173 -6.80 -4.74 -2.13
N LEU A 174 -6.90 -4.14 -3.30
CA LEU A 174 -8.15 -4.04 -4.05
C LEU A 174 -8.45 -5.48 -4.43
N CYS A 175 -9.39 -6.06 -3.70
CA CYS A 175 -10.22 -7.20 -4.05
C CYS A 175 -11.65 -6.67 -4.15
#